data_AF-A0A916FSS1-F1
#
_entry.id   AF-A0A916FSS1-F1
#
_cell.length_a   1.000
_cell.length_b   1.000
_cell.length_c   1.000
_cell.angle_alpha   90.00
_cell.angle_beta   90.00
_cell.angle_gamma   90.00
#
_symmetry.space_group_name_H-M   'P 1'
#
loop_
_entity.id
_entity.type
_entity.pdbx_description
1 polymer ?
#
loop_
_entity_poly.entity_id
_entity_poly.type
_entity_poly.pdbx_seq_one_letter_code
_entity_poly.pdbx_strand_id
1 'polypeptide(L)'
;MVNWHHFTPSDFEYDFERDELAVHGITFDQAVECFFSDFQVRRNKSYRDRYQLIGNTIGGRELKIIFQLKPGKVVRIITGWDI
;
A
#
# COMPACT_ATOMS: atom_id res chain seq x y z
N MET A 1 -18.41 -0.80 -5.34
CA MET A 1 -17.03 -1.23 -5.65
C MET A 1 -16.15 0.01 -5.60
N VAL A 2 -14.94 -0.05 -5.03
CA VAL A 2 -14.05 1.11 -4.94
C VAL A 2 -13.53 1.47 -6.34
N ASN A 3 -13.60 2.74 -6.73
CA ASN A 3 -13.01 3.21 -7.97
C ASN A 3 -11.53 3.52 -7.73
N TRP A 4 -10.66 2.55 -8.02
CA TRP A 4 -9.22 2.67 -7.78
C TRP A 4 -8.54 3.75 -8.61
N HIS A 5 -9.06 4.07 -9.80
CA HIS A 5 -8.50 5.14 -10.65
C HIS A 5 -8.67 6.55 -10.06
N HIS A 6 -9.60 6.72 -9.12
CA HIS A 6 -9.87 7.99 -8.45
C HIS A 6 -9.81 7.83 -6.92
N PHE A 7 -9.09 6.82 -6.46
CA PHE A 7 -9.00 6.52 -5.05
C PHE A 7 -7.94 7.42 -4.40
N THR A 8 -8.36 8.12 -3.36
CA THR A 8 -7.46 8.89 -2.48
C THR A 8 -7.70 8.41 -1.05
N PRO A 9 -6.67 7.88 -0.36
CA PRO A 9 -6.75 7.53 1.05
C PRO A 9 -7.16 8.74 1.90
N SER A 10 -7.95 8.50 2.95
CA SER A 10 -8.23 9.55 3.94
C SER A 10 -7.17 9.63 5.03
N ASP A 11 -6.54 8.49 5.33
CA ASP A 11 -5.55 8.32 6.39
C ASP A 11 -4.79 6.99 6.20
N PHE A 12 -3.68 6.83 6.91
CA PHE A 12 -2.85 5.63 6.89
C PHE A 12 -2.63 5.07 8.31
N GLU A 13 -2.74 3.75 8.42
CA GLU A 13 -2.39 3.00 9.62
C GLU A 13 -1.21 2.07 9.32
N TYR A 14 -0.25 2.01 10.24
CA TYR A 14 0.88 1.11 10.17
C TYR A 14 1.31 0.63 11.56
N ASP A 15 1.78 -0.62 11.64
CA ASP A 15 2.26 -1.23 12.87
C ASP A 15 3.78 -1.09 12.94
N PHE A 16 4.26 -0.03 13.61
CA PHE A 16 5.69 0.24 13.76
C PHE A 16 6.39 -0.71 14.75
N GLU A 17 5.63 -1.42 15.60
CA GLU A 17 6.21 -2.45 16.48
C GLU A 17 6.56 -3.72 15.69
N ARG A 18 5.82 -3.98 14.61
CA ARG A 18 6.03 -5.08 13.65
C ARG A 18 6.35 -4.51 12.27
N ASP A 19 7.50 -3.86 12.18
CA ASP A 19 7.94 -3.11 10.99
C ASP A 19 8.34 -4.03 9.81
N GLU A 20 7.34 -4.68 9.22
CA GLU A 20 7.48 -5.55 8.05
C GLU A 20 8.05 -4.81 6.82
N LEU A 21 7.87 -3.48 6.71
CA LEU A 21 8.42 -2.70 5.60
C LEU A 21 9.93 -2.56 5.76
N ALA A 22 10.41 -2.27 6.97
CA ALA A 22 11.84 -2.16 7.25
C ALA A 22 12.57 -3.49 7.02
N VAL A 23 11.92 -4.64 7.28
CA VAL A 23 12.46 -5.97 6.94
C VAL A 23 12.79 -6.08 5.45
N HIS A 24 12.05 -5.37 4.59
CA HIS A 24 12.25 -5.29 3.15
C HIS A 24 12.99 -4.03 2.68
N GLY A 25 13.57 -3.25 3.59
CA GLY A 25 14.29 -2.02 3.24
C GLY A 25 13.39 -0.94 2.62
N ILE A 26 12.11 -0.93 2.98
CA ILE A 26 11.13 0.05 2.54
C ILE A 26 10.76 0.92 3.73
N THR A 27 10.74 2.23 3.53
CA THR A 27 10.24 3.17 4.53
C THR A 27 8.73 3.28 4.46
N PHE A 28 8.09 3.64 5.58
CA PHE A 28 6.66 3.94 5.59
C PHE A 28 6.27 5.00 4.55
N ASP A 29 7.06 6.08 4.43
CA ASP A 29 6.82 7.15 3.46
C ASP A 29 6.86 6.64 2.01
N GLN A 30 7.84 5.78 1.67
CA GLN A 30 7.89 5.15 0.34
C GLN A 30 6.63 4.31 0.05
N ALA A 31 6.13 3.58 1.04
CA ALA A 31 4.90 2.81 0.86
C ALA A 31 3.66 3.71 0.68
N VAL A 32 3.63 4.87 1.37
CA VAL A 32 2.59 5.89 1.23
C VAL A 32 2.65 6.57 -0.14
N GLU A 33 3.85 6.92 -0.62
CA GLU A 33 4.06 7.53 -1.95
C GLU A 33 3.40 6.74 -3.07
N CYS A 34 3.43 5.40 -3.00
CA CYS A 34 2.82 4.54 -4.01
C CYS A 34 1.29 4.74 -4.17
N PHE A 35 0.61 5.35 -3.21
CA PHE A 35 -0.82 5.69 -3.31
C PHE A 35 -1.09 7.04 -3.99
N PHE A 36 -0.04 7.82 -4.26
CA PHE A 36 -0.14 9.15 -4.88
C PHE A 36 0.55 9.23 -6.25
N SER A 37 1.24 8.17 -6.69
CA SER A 37 1.74 8.00 -8.06
C SER A 37 0.72 7.31 -8.95
N ASP A 38 1.06 7.07 -10.22
CA ASP A 38 0.36 6.07 -11.01
C ASP A 38 0.46 4.70 -10.31
N PHE A 39 -0.68 4.06 -10.08
CA PHE A 39 -0.75 2.77 -9.39
C PHE A 39 -1.81 1.83 -9.98
N GLN A 40 -1.64 0.53 -9.73
CA GLN A 40 -2.63 -0.50 -10.01
C GLN A 40 -3.00 -1.24 -8.74
N VAL A 41 -4.29 -1.38 -8.46
CA VAL A 41 -4.79 -2.19 -7.34
C VAL A 41 -5.40 -3.49 -7.83
N ARG A 42 -5.00 -4.61 -7.20
CA ARG A 42 -5.55 -5.94 -7.41
C ARG A 42 -6.02 -6.53 -6.08
N ARG A 43 -7.03 -7.40 -6.11
CA ARG A 43 -7.40 -8.17 -4.90
C ARG A 43 -6.30 -9.18 -4.57
N ASN A 44 -6.06 -9.41 -3.28
CA ASN A 44 -5.22 -10.52 -2.85
C ASN A 44 -6.01 -11.84 -2.96
N LYS A 45 -5.33 -12.92 -3.36
CA LYS A 45 -5.95 -14.25 -3.57
C LYS A 45 -6.26 -14.94 -2.24
N SER A 46 -5.34 -14.88 -1.28
CA SER A 46 -5.42 -15.64 -0.03
C SER A 46 -6.21 -14.93 1.06
N TYR A 47 -6.25 -13.59 1.03
CA TYR A 47 -6.89 -12.77 2.06
C TYR A 47 -7.92 -11.84 1.41
N ARG A 48 -9.20 -12.14 1.62
CA ARG A 48 -10.33 -11.49 0.93
C ARG A 48 -10.47 -9.99 1.23
N ASP A 49 -9.94 -9.57 2.37
CA ASP A 49 -9.96 -8.20 2.89
C ASP A 49 -8.71 -7.39 2.51
N ARG A 50 -7.73 -8.01 1.83
CA ARG A 50 -6.47 -7.37 1.46
C ARG A 50 -6.39 -7.12 -0.04
N TYR A 51 -5.65 -6.08 -0.37
CA TYR A 51 -5.36 -5.62 -1.71
C TYR A 51 -3.85 -5.57 -1.91
N GLN A 52 -3.47 -5.62 -3.18
CA GLN A 52 -2.11 -5.44 -3.67
C GLN A 52 -2.11 -4.16 -4.48
N LEU A 53 -1.30 -3.19 -4.10
CA LEU A 53 -1.00 -2.01 -4.90
C LEU A 53 0.35 -2.23 -5.56
N ILE A 54 0.46 -1.95 -6.85
CA ILE A 54 1.74 -1.79 -7.56
C ILE A 54 1.84 -0.31 -7.91
N GLY A 55 2.87 0.37 -7.42
CA GLY A 55 3.07 1.80 -7.60
C GLY A 55 4.53 2.19 -7.53
N ASN A 56 4.82 3.45 -7.82
CA ASN A 56 6.18 3.97 -7.87
C ASN A 56 6.40 4.96 -6.73
N THR A 57 7.59 4.89 -6.12
CA THR A 57 8.06 5.94 -5.20
C THR A 57 8.58 7.13 -5.99
N ILE A 58 8.69 8.29 -5.34
CA ILE A 58 9.31 9.49 -5.94
C ILE A 58 10.77 9.22 -6.32
N GLY A 59 11.45 8.37 -5.54
CA GLY A 59 12.81 7.91 -5.81
C GLY A 59 12.93 6.90 -6.97
N GLY A 60 11.83 6.54 -7.64
CA GLY A 60 11.83 5.66 -8.81
C GLY A 60 11.85 4.16 -8.51
N ARG A 61 11.71 3.74 -7.25
CA ARG A 61 11.50 2.32 -6.90
C ARG A 61 10.07 1.92 -7.24
N GLU A 62 9.92 0.81 -7.95
CA GLU A 62 8.63 0.16 -8.16
C GLU A 62 8.36 -0.82 -7.00
N LEU A 63 7.27 -0.61 -6.26
CA LEU A 63 6.94 -1.39 -5.08
C LEU A 63 5.60 -2.07 -5.23
N LYS A 64 5.51 -3.27 -4.65
CA LYS A 64 4.23 -3.93 -4.38
C LYS A 64 3.88 -3.79 -2.90
N ILE A 65 2.78 -3.12 -2.61
CA ILE A 65 2.29 -2.89 -1.24
C ILE A 65 1.06 -3.76 -0.97
N ILE A 66 1.09 -4.50 0.13
CA ILE A 66 -0.08 -5.22 0.65
C ILE A 66 -0.75 -4.35 1.69
N PHE A 67 -2.04 -4.08 1.50
CA PHE A 67 -2.81 -3.24 2.41
C PHE A 67 -4.24 -3.76 2.61
N GLN A 68 -4.86 -3.33 3.70
CA GLN A 68 -6.29 -3.51 3.96
C GLN A 68 -6.97 -2.14 3.83
N LEU A 69 -8.14 -2.11 3.20
CA LEU A 69 -8.97 -0.91 3.15
C LEU A 69 -10.03 -0.96 4.26
N LYS A 70 -9.96 -0.03 5.21
CA LYS A 70 -10.93 0.12 6.31
C LYS A 70 -12.04 1.12 5.92
N PRO A 71 -13.15 1.18 6.69
CA PRO A 71 -14.17 2.21 6.51
C PRO A 71 -13.56 3.62 6.52
N GLY A 72 -14.19 4.54 5.79
CA GLY A 72 -13.72 5.93 5.70
C GLY A 72 -12.59 6.19 4.69
N LYS A 73 -12.12 5.16 3.97
CA LYS A 73 -10.93 5.20 3.08
C LYS A 73 -9.59 5.20 3.83
N VAL A 74 -9.56 4.68 5.05
CA VAL A 74 -8.32 4.47 5.80
C VAL A 74 -7.57 3.27 5.24
N VAL A 75 -6.30 3.47 4.88
CA VAL A 75 -5.42 2.43 4.34
C VAL A 75 -4.55 1.88 5.46
N ARG A 76 -4.72 0.61 5.81
CA ARG A 76 -3.80 -0.07 6.71
C ARG A 76 -2.75 -0.80 5.91
N ILE A 77 -1.51 -0.30 5.92
CA ILE A 77 -0.38 -0.95 5.27
C ILE A 77 0.03 -2.17 6.10
N ILE A 78 0.32 -3.29 5.43
CA ILE A 78 0.68 -4.55 6.07
C ILE A 78 2.16 -4.87 5.81
N THR A 79 2.58 -4.85 4.54
CA THR A 79 3.96 -5.15 4.11
C THR A 79 4.16 -4.68 2.66
N GLY A 80 5.37 -4.77 2.13
CA GLY A 80 5.68 -4.51 0.73
C GLY A 80 7.07 -4.98 0.32
N TRP A 81 7.34 -5.00 -0.98
CA TRP A 81 8.65 -5.38 -1.55
C TRP A 81 8.89 -4.74 -2.92
N ASP A 82 10.15 -4.58 -3.31
CA ASP A 82 10.54 -4.19 -4.67
C ASP A 82 10.14 -5.28 -5.68
N ILE A 83 9.79 -4.88 -6.91
CA ILE A 83 9.46 -5.81 -8.01
C ILE A 83 10.36 -5.65 -9.22
#